data_AF-A0A1I5E2L6-F1
#
_entry.id   AF-A0A1I5E2L6-F1
#
_cell.length_a   1.000
_cell.length_b   1.000
_cell.length_c   1.000
_cell.angle_alpha   90.00
_cell.angle_beta   90.00
_cell.angle_gamma   90.00
#
_symmetry.space_group_name_H-M   'P 1'
#
loop_
_entity.id
_entity.type
_entity.pdbx_description
1 polymer ?
#
loop_
_entity_poly.entity_id
_entity_poly.type
_entity_poly.pdbx_seq_one_letter_code
_entity_poly.pdbx_strand_id
1 'polypeptide(L)' 'MLWHVQRVKRMVRERMPLGNHALVSVAEVPCDDPACPGPATQITILGLDMVRRGFVIHVPVAAITEADLAAISA' A
#
# COMPACT_ATOMS: atom_id res chain seq x y z
N MET A 1 -10.48 11.05 -0.10
CA MET A 1 -10.01 9.64 0.01
C MET A 1 -9.47 9.08 -1.30
N LEU A 2 -10.23 9.09 -2.39
CA LEU A 2 -9.81 8.51 -3.69
C LEU A 2 -8.46 9.06 -4.22
N TRP A 3 -8.21 10.36 -4.05
CA TRP A 3 -6.95 10.98 -4.47
C TRP A 3 -5.72 10.40 -3.75
N HIS A 4 -5.78 10.24 -2.41
CA HIS A 4 -4.68 9.66 -1.64
C HIS A 4 -4.39 8.21 -2.07
N VAL A 5 -5.44 7.43 -2.34
CA VAL A 5 -5.31 6.07 -2.86
C VAL A 5 -4.58 6.03 -4.20
N GLN A 6 -4.96 6.91 -5.15
CA GLN A 6 -4.27 6.97 -6.45
C GLN A 6 -2.82 7.45 -6.32
N ARG A 7 -2.56 8.42 -5.44
CA ARG A 7 -1.20 8.87 -5.11
C ARG A 7 -0.34 7.72 -4.62
N VAL A 8 -0.83 6.92 -3.65
CA VAL A 8 -0.09 5.76 -3.11
C VAL A 8 0.11 4.68 -4.17
N LYS A 9 -0.91 4.38 -4.98
CA LYS A 9 -0.76 3.43 -6.11
C LYS A 9 0.33 3.85 -7.08
N ARG A 10 0.43 5.14 -7.42
CA ARG A 10 1.50 5.69 -8.26
C ARG A 10 2.87 5.47 -7.61
N MET A 11 3.03 5.86 -6.34
CA MET A 11 4.30 5.70 -5.62
C MET A 11 4.76 4.23 -5.56
N VAL A 12 3.83 3.29 -5.34
CA VAL A 12 4.12 1.85 -5.34
C VAL A 12 4.61 1.38 -6.72
N ARG A 13 3.99 1.85 -7.81
CA ARG A 13 4.40 1.51 -9.18
C ARG A 13 5.73 2.13 -9.59
N GLU A 14 6.06 3.32 -9.10
CA GLU A 14 7.35 3.96 -9.38
C GLU A 14 8.50 3.28 -8.64
N ARG A 15 8.24 2.73 -7.45
CA ARG A 15 9.28 2.11 -6.61
C ARG A 15 9.57 0.66 -6.96
N MET A 16 8.58 -0.07 -7.49
CA MET A 16 8.70 -1.49 -7.77
C MET A 16 8.65 -1.74 -9.28
N PRO A 17 9.43 -2.69 -9.81
CA PRO A 17 9.37 -3.09 -11.21
C PRO A 17 8.11 -3.95 -11.47
N LEU A 18 6.95 -3.40 -11.16
CA LEU A 18 5.67 -4.04 -11.41
C LEU A 18 5.39 -3.93 -12.91
N GLY A 19 5.23 -5.06 -13.59
CA GLY A 19 4.75 -5.06 -14.96
C GLY A 19 3.42 -4.29 -15.07
N ASN A 20 3.14 -3.70 -16.24
CA ASN A 20 1.93 -2.88 -16.46
C ASN A 20 0.61 -3.60 -16.11
N HIS A 21 0.61 -4.92 -16.13
CA HIS A 21 -0.54 -5.77 -15.82
C HIS A 21 -0.69 -6.13 -14.34
N ALA A 22 0.26 -5.73 -13.47
CA ALA A 22 0.13 -5.96 -12.04
C ALA A 22 -1.04 -5.13 -11.47
N LEU A 23 -1.91 -5.79 -10.71
CA LEU A 23 -2.98 -5.13 -9.99
C LEU A 23 -2.45 -4.62 -8.65
N VAL A 24 -2.54 -3.30 -8.45
CA VAL A 24 -2.22 -2.65 -7.18
C VAL A 24 -3.52 -2.19 -6.53
N SER A 25 -3.83 -2.75 -5.36
CA SER A 25 -4.93 -2.33 -4.50
C SER A 25 -4.38 -1.63 -3.27
N VAL A 26 -5.04 -0.54 -2.87
CA VAL A 26 -4.71 0.23 -1.67
C VAL A 26 -6.02 0.50 -0.95
N ALA A 27 -6.09 0.10 0.31
CA ALA A 27 -7.24 0.29 1.17
C ALA A 27 -6.78 0.82 2.52
N GLU A 28 -7.57 1.70 3.12
CA GLU A 28 -7.41 2.06 4.52
C GLU A 28 -8.25 1.08 5.33
N VAL A 29 -7.65 0.48 6.36
CA VAL A 29 -8.26 -0.53 7.22
C VAL A 29 -8.23 -0.03 8.67
N PRO A 30 -9.30 -0.28 9.44
CA PRO A 30 -9.26 0.00 10.87
C PRO A 30 -8.18 -0.87 11.55
N CYS A 31 -7.54 -0.31 12.56
CA CYS A 31 -6.60 -1.01 13.41
C CYS A 31 -7.34 -1.34 14.71
N ASP A 32 -7.61 -2.62 14.97
CA ASP A 32 -8.34 -3.05 16.17
C ASP A 32 -7.45 -3.10 17.43
N ASP A 33 -6.16 -2.78 17.29
CA ASP A 33 -5.21 -2.71 18.39
C ASP A 33 -5.39 -1.38 19.16
N PRO A 34 -5.68 -1.42 20.48
CA PRO A 34 -5.87 -0.22 21.29
C PRO A 34 -4.62 0.65 21.45
N ALA A 35 -3.42 0.13 21.17
CA ALA A 35 -2.17 0.90 21.14
C ALA A 35 -1.89 1.54 19.76
N CYS A 36 -2.73 1.28 18.76
CA CYS A 36 -2.53 1.76 17.41
C CYS A 36 -2.96 3.24 17.29
N PRO A 37 -2.12 4.12 16.72
CA PRO A 37 -2.39 5.55 16.68
C PRO A 37 -3.50 5.96 15.69
N GLY A 38 -4.07 5.02 14.94
CA GLY A 38 -5.10 5.28 13.94
C GLY A 38 -5.28 4.15 12.93
N PRO A 39 -5.99 4.40 11.82
CA PRO A 39 -6.17 3.40 10.77
C PRO A 39 -4.85 3.09 10.06
N ALA A 40 -4.74 1.89 9.52
CA ALA A 40 -3.60 1.41 8.76
C ALA A 40 -3.89 1.42 7.26
N THR A 41 -2.84 1.50 6.45
CA THR A 41 -2.93 1.36 4.99
C THR A 41 -2.51 -0.03 4.59
N GLN A 42 -3.42 -0.78 3.97
CA GLN A 42 -3.14 -2.06 3.34
C GLN A 42 -2.86 -1.87 1.85
N ILE A 43 -1.72 -2.36 1.40
CA ILE A 43 -1.31 -2.39 -0.01
C ILE A 43 -1.27 -3.85 -0.44
N THR A 44 -1.99 -4.19 -1.50
CA THR A 44 -1.97 -5.54 -2.09
C THR A 44 -1.51 -5.45 -3.54
N ILE A 45 -0.54 -6.27 -3.90
CA ILE A 45 -0.02 -6.41 -5.25
C ILE A 45 -0.31 -7.83 -5.72
N LEU A 46 -1.00 -7.94 -6.86
CA LEU A 46 -1.20 -9.21 -7.56
C LEU A 46 -0.46 -9.12 -8.90
N GLY A 47 0.65 -9.87 -8.99
CA GLY A 47 1.46 -9.98 -10.19
C GLY A 47 0.91 -11.01 -11.18
N LEU A 48 1.49 -11.04 -12.38
CA LEU A 48 1.20 -12.07 -13.39
C LEU A 48 1.72 -13.46 -13.01
N ASP A 49 2.63 -13.51 -12.03
CA ASP A 49 3.08 -14.74 -11.36
C ASP A 49 1.97 -15.40 -10.52
N MET A 50 0.78 -14.80 -10.47
CA MET A 50 -0.34 -15.19 -9.60
C MET A 50 0.01 -15.16 -8.10
N VAL A 51 1.10 -14.50 -7.74
CA VAL A 51 1.51 -14.33 -6.34
C VAL A 51 0.91 -13.05 -5.79
N ARG A 52 0.09 -13.22 -4.75
CA ARG A 52 -0.46 -12.10 -3.97
C ARG A 52 0.54 -11.70 -2.90
N ARG A 53 0.98 -10.44 -2.94
CA ARG A 53 1.83 -9.82 -1.92
C ARG A 53 1.01 -8.77 -1.18
N GLY A 54 0.94 -8.88 0.14
CA GLY A 54 0.17 -7.99 1.01
C GLY A 54 1.08 -7.31 2.00
N PHE A 55 0.92 -6.00 2.14
CA PHE A 55 1.68 -5.15 3.05
C PHE A 55 0.72 -4.29 3.86
N VAL A 56 1.02 -4.11 5.15
CA VAL A 56 0.24 -3.25 6.04
C VAL A 56 1.20 -2.26 6.67
N ILE A 57 0.89 -0.97 6.53
CA ILE A 57 1.62 0.13 7.15
C ILE A 57 0.67 0.80 8.14
N HIS A 58 1.07 0.91 9.40
CA HIS A 58 0.25 1.49 10.48
C HIS A 58 0.22 3.02 10.47
N VAL A 59 -0.13 3.59 9.31
CA VAL A 59 -0.40 5.02 9.11
C VAL A 59 -1.59 5.17 8.16
N PRO A 60 -2.39 6.24 8.32
CA PRO A 60 -3.50 6.53 7.40
C PRO A 60 -2.99 6.78 5.98
N VAL A 61 -3.82 6.49 4.97
CA VAL A 61 -3.44 6.58 3.55
C VAL A 61 -3.03 8.00 3.14
N ALA A 62 -3.57 8.99 3.84
CA ALA A 62 -3.24 10.39 3.66
C ALA A 62 -1.81 10.73 4.14
N ALA A 63 -1.32 10.05 5.18
CA ALA A 63 -0.01 10.28 5.77
C ALA A 63 1.11 9.46 5.12
N ILE A 64 0.79 8.47 4.26
CA ILE A 64 1.80 7.69 3.55
C ILE A 64 2.76 8.58 2.75
N THR A 65 4.05 8.36 2.98
CA THR A 65 5.18 8.96 2.30
C THR A 65 6.00 7.91 1.54
N GLU A 66 6.96 8.34 0.73
CA GLU A 66 7.88 7.43 0.03
C GLU A 66 8.78 6.64 1.00
N ALA A 67 9.10 7.22 2.16
CA ALA A 67 9.91 6.55 3.19
C ALA A 67 9.16 5.36 3.81
N ASP A 68 7.85 5.46 3.99
CA ASP A 68 7.03 4.36 4.50
C ASP A 68 6.98 3.17 3.52
N LEU A 69 7.03 3.48 2.22
CA LEU A 69 7.09 2.47 1.15
C LEU A 69 8.49 1.86 0.99
N ALA A 70 9.51 2.38 1.68
CA ALA A 70 10.87 1.84 1.60
C ALA A 70 10.99 0.43 2.18
N ALA A 71 10.15 0.09 3.15
CA ALA A 71 10.11 -1.23 3.76
C ALA A 71 9.42 -2.30 2.89
N ILE A 72 8.81 -1.92 1.77
CA ILE A 72 8.09 -2.84 0.90
C ILE A 72 9.00 -3.30 -0.24
N SER A 73 9.24 -4.61 -0.33
CA SER A 73 9.89 -5.27 -1.47
C SER A 73 8.93 -6.26 -2.14
N ALA A 74 8.92 -6.27 -3.48
CA ALA A 74 8.14 -7.20 -4.30
C ALA A 74 8.96 -8.45 -4.64
#